data_AF-A0A6V3M017-F1
#
_entry.id   AF-A0A6V3M017-F1
#
_cell.length_a   1.000
_cell.length_b   1.000
_cell.length_c   1.000
_cell.angle_alpha   90.00
_cell.angle_beta   90.00
_cell.angle_gamma   90.00
#
_symmetry.space_group_name_H-M   'P 1'
#
loop_
_entity.id
_entity.type
_entity.pdbx_description
1 polymer ?
#
loop_
_entity_poly.entity_id
_entity_poly.type
_entity_poly.pdbx_seq_one_letter_code
_entity_poly.pdbx_strand_id
1 'polypeptide(L)'
;IPLEGHRVPRRDGRLLTMRWRLTYLASQRGRRGFCSVVTQQIQRFCEKPQRGITLAEMVSVGQASDMQSALTENAQMLHKELPVRLARRINELQKMPYGLSEMAPVQKVRGWYVRSFNDLISMREPQTMEEEQAFTACLEKILKRHSAVVPTMAQGIMMLKEVSSPE
;
A
#
# COMPACT_ATOMS: atom_id res chain seq x y z
N ILE A 1 -17.95 31.59 58.00
CA ILE A 1 -17.31 31.55 56.66
C ILE A 1 -16.92 30.10 56.36
N PRO A 2 -17.71 29.36 55.57
CA PRO A 2 -17.28 28.13 54.93
C PRO A 2 -17.16 28.31 53.39
N LEU A 3 -16.14 27.69 52.81
CA LEU A 3 -15.74 27.81 51.41
C LEU A 3 -16.73 27.10 50.47
N GLU A 4 -17.24 27.83 49.48
CA GLU A 4 -18.10 27.34 48.40
C GLU A 4 -17.37 26.31 47.52
N GLY A 5 -18.08 25.22 47.22
CA GLY A 5 -17.65 24.22 46.25
C GLY A 5 -17.79 24.72 44.82
N HIS A 6 -16.65 24.94 44.14
CA HIS A 6 -16.64 25.13 42.70
C HIS A 6 -16.90 23.80 41.98
N ARG A 7 -18.14 23.63 41.52
CA ARG A 7 -18.50 22.64 40.50
C ARG A 7 -17.82 23.00 39.18
N VAL A 8 -16.92 22.13 38.71
CA VAL A 8 -16.38 22.17 37.34
C VAL A 8 -17.54 21.92 36.36
N PRO A 9 -17.74 22.75 35.33
CA PRO A 9 -18.80 22.52 34.36
C PRO A 9 -18.44 21.30 33.48
N ARG A 10 -19.35 20.32 33.41
CA ARG A 10 -19.27 19.21 32.46
C ARG A 10 -19.33 19.78 31.04
N ARG A 11 -18.23 19.65 30.28
CA ARG A 11 -18.20 19.97 28.85
C ARG A 11 -19.09 18.99 28.10
N ASP A 12 -20.14 19.52 27.47
CA ASP A 12 -21.06 18.78 26.61
C ASP A 12 -20.30 18.30 25.35
N GLY A 13 -20.15 16.97 25.20
CA GLY A 13 -19.41 16.31 24.12
C GLY A 13 -20.05 16.45 22.73
N ARG A 14 -21.19 17.14 22.61
CA ARG A 14 -21.92 17.28 21.34
C ARG A 14 -21.35 18.32 20.36
N LEU A 15 -20.50 19.24 20.82
CA LEU A 15 -19.96 20.31 19.97
C LEU A 15 -18.61 19.97 19.32
N LEU A 16 -17.89 18.97 19.82
CA LEU A 16 -16.60 18.53 19.25
C LEU A 16 -16.76 17.70 17.98
N THR A 17 -17.94 17.10 17.75
CA THR A 17 -18.22 16.27 16.57
C THR A 17 -18.48 17.08 15.30
N MET A 18 -18.95 18.32 15.42
CA MET A 18 -19.30 19.16 14.26
C MET A 18 -18.11 19.89 13.63
N ARG A 19 -17.12 20.32 14.43
CA ARG A 19 -15.93 20.99 13.89
C ARG A 19 -15.08 20.05 13.03
N TRP A 20 -15.02 18.77 13.41
CA TRP A 20 -14.28 17.74 12.67
C TRP A 20 -15.05 17.12 11.52
N ARG A 21 -16.39 17.05 11.57
CA ARG A 21 -17.19 16.68 10.39
C ARG A 21 -16.96 17.64 9.23
N LEU A 22 -16.87 18.93 9.50
CA LEU A 22 -16.64 19.95 8.46
C LEU A 22 -15.21 19.93 7.92
N THR A 23 -14.19 19.66 8.74
CA THR A 23 -12.80 19.50 8.24
C THR A 23 -12.57 18.15 7.54
N TYR A 24 -13.19 17.06 8.01
CA TYR A 24 -13.14 15.74 7.36
C TYR A 24 -13.86 15.75 6.00
N LEU A 25 -15.05 16.38 5.92
CA LEU A 25 -15.76 16.60 4.66
C LEU A 25 -15.08 17.65 3.77
N ALA A 26 -14.40 18.66 4.33
CA ALA A 26 -13.62 19.62 3.54
C ALA A 26 -12.32 19.01 2.98
N SER A 27 -11.73 18.02 3.65
CA SER A 27 -10.61 17.22 3.12
C SER A 27 -10.99 16.40 1.88
N GLN A 28 -12.29 16.19 1.63
CA GLN A 28 -12.78 15.55 0.39
C GLN A 28 -12.78 16.48 -0.84
N ARG A 29 -12.39 17.76 -0.72
CA ARG A 29 -12.25 18.66 -1.88
C ARG A 29 -10.92 18.53 -2.63
N GLY A 30 -10.07 17.58 -2.24
CA GLY A 30 -8.88 17.21 -2.97
C GLY A 30 -9.02 15.85 -3.68
N ARG A 31 -10.10 15.60 -4.44
CA ARG A 31 -10.09 14.51 -5.43
C ARG A 31 -9.03 14.81 -6.49
N ARG A 32 -7.77 14.50 -6.19
CA ARG A 32 -6.78 14.24 -7.23
C ARG A 32 -7.28 12.99 -7.94
N GLY A 33 -7.92 13.20 -9.10
CA GLY A 33 -8.37 12.13 -9.96
C GLY A 33 -7.22 11.16 -10.15
N PHE A 34 -7.43 9.90 -9.73
CA PHE A 34 -6.57 8.82 -10.17
C PHE A 34 -6.51 8.88 -11.71
N CYS A 35 -5.32 8.78 -12.28
CA CYS A 35 -5.20 8.61 -13.73
C CYS A 35 -6.01 7.36 -14.12
N SER A 36 -7.04 7.54 -14.94
CA SER A 36 -7.98 6.48 -15.32
C SER A 36 -7.28 5.26 -15.93
N VAL A 37 -6.17 5.50 -16.61
CA VAL A 37 -5.35 4.47 -17.26
C VAL A 37 -4.67 3.54 -16.24
N VAL A 38 -4.04 4.10 -15.20
CA VAL A 38 -3.36 3.30 -14.17
C VAL A 38 -4.37 2.48 -13.38
N THR A 39 -5.54 3.05 -13.07
CA THR A 39 -6.63 2.33 -12.41
C THR A 39 -7.14 1.17 -13.28
N GLN A 40 -7.29 1.38 -14.59
CA GLN A 40 -7.72 0.32 -15.51
C GLN A 40 -6.70 -0.81 -15.58
N GLN A 41 -5.40 -0.49 -15.63
CA GLN A 41 -4.34 -1.50 -15.62
C GLN A 41 -4.35 -2.30 -14.31
N ILE A 42 -4.49 -1.65 -13.16
CA ILE A 42 -4.59 -2.34 -11.86
C ILE A 42 -5.73 -3.38 -11.88
N GLN A 43 -6.90 -3.04 -12.40
CA GLN A 43 -8.02 -3.99 -12.49
C GLN A 43 -7.68 -5.19 -13.39
N ARG A 44 -7.11 -4.95 -14.57
CA ARG A 44 -6.67 -6.04 -15.48
C ARG A 44 -5.65 -6.97 -14.84
N PHE A 45 -4.72 -6.43 -14.03
CA PHE A 45 -3.74 -7.25 -13.32
C PHE A 45 -4.34 -7.99 -12.10
N CYS A 46 -5.42 -7.50 -11.49
CA CYS A 46 -6.10 -8.20 -10.40
C CYS A 46 -6.72 -9.54 -10.86
N GLU A 47 -7.24 -9.58 -12.09
CA GLU A 47 -7.91 -10.74 -12.68
C GLU A 47 -6.93 -11.87 -13.04
N LYS A 48 -5.64 -11.56 -13.21
CA LYS A 48 -4.61 -12.57 -13.52
C LYS A 48 -4.40 -13.51 -12.34
N PRO A 49 -4.15 -14.82 -12.58
CA PRO A 49 -3.80 -15.75 -11.51
C PRO A 49 -2.42 -15.41 -10.93
N GLN A 50 -2.24 -15.68 -9.63
CA GLN A 50 -0.94 -15.56 -8.96
C GLN A 50 -0.22 -16.91 -9.02
N ARG A 51 1.05 -16.91 -9.40
CA ARG A 51 1.88 -18.12 -9.37
C ARG A 51 2.49 -18.31 -7.98
N GLY A 52 2.32 -19.50 -7.42
CA GLY A 52 3.09 -19.94 -6.25
C GLY A 52 4.54 -20.23 -6.63
N ILE A 53 5.45 -20.16 -5.65
CA ILE A 53 6.82 -20.66 -5.78
C ILE A 53 6.99 -21.70 -4.69
N THR A 54 7.41 -22.91 -5.08
CA THR A 54 7.70 -24.00 -4.16
C THR A 54 9.10 -23.84 -3.55
N LEU A 55 9.34 -24.48 -2.40
CA LEU A 55 10.67 -24.50 -1.80
C LEU A 55 11.71 -25.18 -2.71
N ALA A 56 11.30 -26.21 -3.46
CA ALA A 56 12.17 -26.89 -4.41
C ALA A 56 12.63 -25.95 -5.55
N GLU A 57 11.70 -25.19 -6.14
CA GLU A 57 12.02 -24.17 -7.15
C GLU A 57 12.92 -23.06 -6.58
N MET A 58 12.72 -22.68 -5.31
CA MET A 58 13.57 -21.68 -4.67
C MET A 58 15.01 -22.19 -4.46
N VAL A 59 15.19 -23.46 -4.10
CA VAL A 59 16.51 -24.10 -3.97
C VAL A 59 17.18 -24.26 -5.33
N SER A 60 16.43 -24.63 -6.38
CA SER A 60 17.01 -24.83 -7.72
C SER A 60 17.64 -23.56 -8.28
N VAL A 61 17.14 -22.38 -7.93
CA VAL A 61 17.76 -21.10 -8.30
C VAL A 61 19.20 -20.99 -7.79
N GLY A 62 19.47 -21.45 -6.56
CA GLY A 62 20.82 -21.42 -5.96
C GLY A 62 21.75 -22.52 -6.47
N GLN A 63 21.22 -23.53 -7.19
CA GLN A 63 21.98 -24.65 -7.75
C GLN A 63 22.19 -24.53 -9.27
N ALA A 64 21.79 -23.41 -9.88
CA ALA A 64 21.90 -23.21 -11.31
C ALA A 64 23.35 -23.27 -11.79
N SER A 65 23.62 -24.09 -12.82
CA SER A 65 24.94 -24.22 -13.44
C SER A 65 25.34 -22.99 -14.24
N ASP A 66 24.35 -22.33 -14.86
CA ASP A 66 24.50 -21.02 -15.50
C ASP A 66 23.73 -19.97 -14.67
N MET A 67 24.47 -19.25 -13.85
CA MET A 67 23.91 -18.19 -13.02
C MET A 67 23.30 -17.06 -13.85
N GLN A 68 23.83 -16.81 -15.05
CA GLN A 68 23.40 -15.67 -15.87
C GLN A 68 22.02 -15.89 -16.46
N SER A 69 21.80 -17.06 -17.05
CA SER A 69 20.49 -17.48 -17.55
C SER A 69 19.48 -17.51 -16.41
N ALA A 70 19.86 -18.11 -15.26
CA ALA A 70 18.98 -18.23 -14.11
C ALA A 70 18.54 -16.87 -13.54
N LEU A 71 19.44 -15.89 -13.42
CA LEU A 71 19.08 -14.54 -12.97
C LEU A 71 18.10 -13.86 -13.95
N THR A 72 18.34 -14.01 -15.26
CA THR A 72 17.48 -13.44 -16.30
C THR A 72 16.09 -14.06 -16.28
N GLU A 73 15.99 -15.39 -16.21
CA GLU A 73 14.72 -16.12 -16.10
C GLU A 73 13.94 -15.75 -14.84
N ASN A 74 14.63 -15.61 -13.71
CA ASN A 74 14.03 -15.15 -12.47
C ASN A 74 13.48 -13.73 -12.59
N ALA A 75 14.25 -12.82 -13.19
CA ALA A 75 13.81 -11.45 -13.44
C ALA A 75 12.57 -11.40 -14.34
N GLN A 76 12.52 -12.22 -15.39
CA GLN A 76 11.34 -12.35 -16.27
C GLN A 76 10.11 -12.88 -15.51
N MET A 77 10.29 -13.89 -14.66
CA MET A 77 9.22 -14.43 -13.83
C MET A 77 8.68 -13.35 -12.87
N LEU A 78 9.57 -12.63 -12.19
CA LEU A 78 9.21 -11.55 -11.28
C LEU A 78 8.56 -10.37 -12.01
N HIS A 79 9.02 -10.03 -13.21
CA HIS A 79 8.43 -8.97 -14.04
C HIS A 79 6.95 -9.27 -14.38
N LYS A 80 6.61 -10.54 -14.58
CA LYS A 80 5.24 -11.00 -14.82
C LYS A 80 4.40 -11.08 -13.53
N GLU A 81 4.98 -11.60 -12.45
CA GLU A 81 4.26 -11.94 -11.22
C GLU A 81 4.10 -10.76 -10.25
N LEU A 82 5.12 -9.91 -10.08
CA LEU A 82 5.08 -8.82 -9.09
C LEU A 82 3.98 -7.79 -9.36
N PRO A 83 3.73 -7.32 -10.60
CA PRO A 83 2.61 -6.42 -10.88
C PRO A 83 1.26 -7.01 -10.50
N VAL A 84 1.04 -8.32 -10.70
CA VAL A 84 -0.20 -9.02 -10.29
C VAL A 84 -0.37 -8.94 -8.77
N ARG A 85 0.69 -9.27 -8.02
CA ARG A 85 0.67 -9.22 -6.56
C ARG A 85 0.42 -7.82 -6.02
N LEU A 86 1.11 -6.80 -6.56
CA LEU A 86 0.91 -5.41 -6.13
C LEU A 86 -0.50 -4.92 -6.48
N ALA A 87 -1.03 -5.22 -7.66
CA ALA A 87 -2.38 -4.83 -8.06
C ALA A 87 -3.43 -5.37 -7.08
N ARG A 88 -3.32 -6.65 -6.69
CA ARG A 88 -4.21 -7.26 -5.69
C ARG A 88 -4.08 -6.58 -4.32
N ARG A 89 -2.87 -6.27 -3.86
CA ARG A 89 -2.66 -5.51 -2.61
C ARG A 89 -3.29 -4.11 -2.67
N ILE A 90 -3.19 -3.40 -3.79
CA ILE A 90 -3.86 -2.10 -3.97
C ILE A 90 -5.38 -2.25 -3.84
N ASN A 91 -5.94 -3.26 -4.51
CA ASN A 91 -7.37 -3.55 -4.49
C ASN A 91 -7.86 -3.96 -3.08
N GLU A 92 -7.10 -4.76 -2.34
CA GLU A 92 -7.37 -5.11 -0.94
C GLU A 92 -7.37 -3.86 -0.04
N LEU A 93 -6.33 -3.01 -0.13
CA LEU A 93 -6.25 -1.76 0.63
C LEU A 93 -7.41 -0.80 0.34
N GLN A 94 -7.88 -0.77 -0.91
CA GLN A 94 -9.02 0.03 -1.32
C GLN A 94 -10.36 -0.50 -0.77
N LYS A 95 -10.46 -1.81 -0.56
CA LYS A 95 -11.69 -2.50 -0.09
C LYS A 95 -11.71 -2.75 1.42
N MET A 96 -10.75 -2.22 2.18
CA MET A 96 -10.71 -2.42 3.63
C MET A 96 -11.97 -1.86 4.32
N PRO A 97 -12.57 -2.62 5.26
CA PRO A 97 -13.87 -2.30 5.86
C PRO A 97 -13.79 -1.19 6.91
N TYR A 98 -14.95 -0.82 7.47
CA TYR A 98 -15.11 0.11 8.60
C TYR A 98 -14.53 1.51 8.38
N GLY A 99 -14.36 1.91 7.11
CA GLY A 99 -13.70 3.18 6.76
C GLY A 99 -12.18 3.16 6.94
N LEU A 100 -11.57 2.01 7.22
CA LEU A 100 -10.12 1.88 7.37
C LEU A 100 -9.38 2.29 6.08
N SER A 101 -9.95 1.99 4.91
CA SER A 101 -9.41 2.39 3.61
C SER A 101 -9.30 3.92 3.44
N GLU A 102 -10.08 4.68 4.21
CA GLU A 102 -10.10 6.15 4.20
C GLU A 102 -9.15 6.77 5.24
N MET A 103 -8.53 5.96 6.11
CA MET A 103 -7.53 6.45 7.05
C MET A 103 -6.27 6.91 6.30
N ALA A 104 -5.79 8.12 6.60
CA ALA A 104 -4.66 8.73 5.89
C ALA A 104 -3.39 7.83 5.83
N PRO A 105 -3.00 7.11 6.89
CA PRO A 105 -1.87 6.16 6.81
C PRO A 105 -2.12 5.02 5.82
N VAL A 106 -3.34 4.49 5.74
CA VAL A 106 -3.71 3.41 4.81
C VAL A 106 -3.70 3.92 3.36
N GLN A 107 -4.24 5.12 3.12
CA GLN A 107 -4.16 5.77 1.81
C GLN A 107 -2.71 6.03 1.37
N LYS A 108 -1.83 6.40 2.31
CA LYS A 108 -0.39 6.60 2.07
C LYS A 108 0.28 5.29 1.64
N VAL A 109 0.02 4.19 2.36
CA VAL A 109 0.51 2.85 1.99
C VAL A 109 0.00 2.45 0.61
N ARG A 110 -1.30 2.61 0.33
CA ARG A 110 -1.88 2.36 -1.00
C ARG A 110 -1.16 3.17 -2.09
N GLY A 111 -0.83 4.44 -1.83
CA GLY A 111 -0.06 5.28 -2.74
C GLY A 111 1.35 4.73 -3.05
N TRP A 112 2.03 4.16 -2.06
CA TRP A 112 3.32 3.49 -2.27
C TRP A 112 3.20 2.27 -3.18
N TYR A 113 2.18 1.44 -2.97
CA TYR A 113 1.90 0.30 -3.83
C TYR A 113 1.59 0.71 -5.27
N VAL A 114 0.77 1.75 -5.47
CA VAL A 114 0.44 2.29 -6.80
C VAL A 114 1.69 2.77 -7.52
N ARG A 115 2.58 3.49 -6.81
CA ARG A 115 3.85 3.94 -7.37
C ARG A 115 4.73 2.76 -7.78
N SER A 116 4.85 1.73 -6.93
CA SER A 116 5.66 0.56 -7.26
C SER A 116 5.08 -0.27 -8.39
N PHE A 117 3.75 -0.39 -8.46
CA PHE A 117 3.08 -1.02 -9.58
C PHE A 117 3.42 -0.29 -10.88
N ASN A 118 3.31 1.04 -10.90
CA ASN A 118 3.63 1.86 -12.07
C ASN A 118 5.09 1.72 -12.50
N ASP A 119 6.03 1.73 -11.54
CA ASP A 119 7.45 1.54 -11.82
C ASP A 119 7.70 0.20 -12.54
N LEU A 120 7.07 -0.89 -12.08
CA LEU A 120 7.25 -2.22 -12.67
C LEU A 120 6.65 -2.32 -14.07
N ILE A 121 5.41 -1.87 -14.28
CA ILE A 121 4.74 -1.99 -15.60
C ILE A 121 5.35 -1.07 -16.66
N SER A 122 6.11 -0.06 -16.25
CA SER A 122 6.82 0.85 -17.16
C SER A 122 8.14 0.26 -17.65
N MET A 123 8.64 -0.80 -17.00
CA MET A 123 9.84 -1.51 -17.46
C MET A 123 9.50 -2.53 -18.53
N ARG A 124 10.39 -2.66 -19.52
CA ARG A 124 10.37 -3.80 -20.44
C ARG A 124 10.74 -5.09 -19.72
N GLU A 125 10.24 -6.21 -20.23
CA GLU A 125 10.61 -7.53 -19.73
C GLU A 125 12.11 -7.76 -19.96
N PRO A 126 12.91 -8.05 -18.92
CA PRO A 126 14.36 -8.20 -19.06
C PRO A 126 14.75 -9.34 -20.01
N GLN A 127 15.59 -9.05 -21.01
CA GLN A 127 16.14 -10.02 -21.96
C GLN A 127 17.67 -10.15 -21.88
N THR A 128 18.36 -9.20 -21.26
CA THR A 128 19.82 -9.19 -21.12
C THR A 128 20.23 -9.02 -19.66
N MET A 129 21.52 -9.26 -19.35
CA MET A 129 22.04 -8.98 -18.00
C MET A 129 21.84 -7.51 -17.62
N GLU A 130 22.12 -6.58 -18.53
CA GLU A 130 22.03 -5.15 -18.23
C GLU A 130 20.59 -4.77 -17.85
N GLU A 131 19.60 -5.39 -18.51
CA GLU A 131 18.19 -5.22 -18.20
C GLU A 131 17.79 -5.89 -16.88
N GLU A 132 18.33 -7.08 -16.59
CA GLU A 132 18.17 -7.76 -15.31
C GLU A 132 18.70 -6.87 -14.17
N GLN A 133 19.91 -6.32 -14.29
CA GLN A 133 20.50 -5.43 -13.30
C GLN A 133 19.67 -4.16 -13.10
N ALA A 134 19.17 -3.58 -14.19
CA ALA A 134 18.26 -2.44 -14.12
C ALA A 134 16.95 -2.78 -13.40
N PHE A 135 16.42 -3.98 -13.62
CA PHE A 135 15.24 -4.49 -12.94
C PHE A 135 15.51 -4.71 -11.45
N THR A 136 16.63 -5.33 -11.09
CA THR A 136 17.08 -5.51 -9.71
C THR A 136 17.23 -4.17 -8.99
N ALA A 137 17.84 -3.16 -9.63
CA ALA A 137 17.92 -1.81 -9.08
C ALA A 137 16.54 -1.14 -8.89
N CYS A 138 15.55 -1.46 -9.72
CA CYS A 138 14.17 -1.04 -9.53
C CYS A 138 13.52 -1.72 -8.32
N LEU A 139 13.74 -3.03 -8.15
CA LEU A 139 13.26 -3.79 -6.99
C LEU A 139 13.84 -3.25 -5.67
N GLU A 140 15.11 -2.87 -5.63
CA GLU A 140 15.70 -2.24 -4.45
C GLU A 140 15.01 -0.93 -4.07
N LYS A 141 14.67 -0.09 -5.07
CA LYS A 141 13.91 1.15 -4.83
C LYS A 141 12.51 0.86 -4.28
N ILE A 142 11.87 -0.20 -4.76
CA ILE A 142 10.56 -0.65 -4.29
C ILE A 142 10.66 -1.15 -2.84
N LEU A 143 11.66 -1.98 -2.52
CA LEU A 143 11.91 -2.49 -1.18
C LEU A 143 12.12 -1.36 -0.17
N LYS A 144 13.00 -0.40 -0.48
CA LYS A 144 13.26 0.76 0.37
C LYS A 144 12.00 1.58 0.63
N ARG A 145 11.16 1.78 -0.39
CA ARG A 145 9.87 2.49 -0.28
C ARG A 145 8.87 1.79 0.64
N HIS A 146 8.91 0.45 0.69
CA HIS A 146 7.96 -0.34 1.47
C HIS A 146 8.43 -0.62 2.91
N SER A 147 9.62 -0.14 3.31
CA SER A 147 10.19 -0.31 4.65
C SER A 147 9.25 0.11 5.79
N ALA A 148 8.46 1.15 5.60
CA ALA A 148 7.57 1.70 6.61
C ALA A 148 6.11 1.22 6.50
N VAL A 149 5.80 0.21 5.67
CA VAL A 149 4.41 -0.26 5.48
C VAL A 149 3.79 -0.74 6.79
N VAL A 150 4.47 -1.62 7.52
CA VAL A 150 3.94 -2.21 8.76
C VAL A 150 3.62 -1.15 9.82
N PRO A 151 4.58 -0.27 10.23
CA PRO A 151 4.26 0.75 11.23
C PRO A 151 3.21 1.76 10.74
N THR A 152 3.19 2.09 9.44
CA THR A 152 2.18 3.01 8.89
C THR A 152 0.78 2.39 8.90
N MET A 153 0.66 1.09 8.60
CA MET A 153 -0.63 0.39 8.71
C MET A 153 -1.12 0.31 10.15
N ALA A 154 -0.22 0.06 11.11
CA ALA A 154 -0.57 0.08 12.54
C ALA A 154 -1.12 1.45 12.98
N GLN A 155 -0.52 2.55 12.53
CA GLN A 155 -1.04 3.91 12.77
C GLN A 155 -2.46 4.08 12.20
N GLY A 156 -2.75 3.55 11.02
CA GLY A 156 -4.10 3.59 10.44
C GLY A 156 -5.16 2.88 11.30
N ILE A 157 -4.80 1.74 11.89
CA ILE A 157 -5.67 1.00 12.80
C ILE A 157 -5.87 1.76 14.11
N MET A 158 -4.82 2.35 14.67
CA MET A 158 -4.90 3.16 15.89
C MET A 158 -5.83 4.36 15.70
N MET A 159 -5.68 5.09 14.59
CA MET A 159 -6.55 6.21 14.25
C MET A 159 -8.02 5.77 14.10
N LEU A 160 -8.27 4.62 13.46
CA LEU A 160 -9.62 4.09 13.35
C LEU A 160 -10.22 3.78 14.73
N LYS A 161 -9.43 3.21 15.65
CA LYS A 161 -9.85 2.90 17.02
C LYS A 161 -10.24 4.17 17.78
N GLU A 162 -9.43 5.23 17.70
CA GLU A 162 -9.71 6.53 18.33
C GLU A 162 -11.02 7.15 17.82
N VAL A 163 -11.29 7.04 16.51
CA VAL A 163 -12.53 7.56 15.90
C VAL A 163 -13.75 6.71 16.27
N SER A 164 -13.57 5.41 16.48
CA SER A 164 -14.66 4.46 16.76
C SER A 164 -15.04 4.39 18.25
N SER A 165 -14.17 4.85 19.15
CA SER A 165 -14.40 4.91 20.60
C SER A 165 -14.06 6.30 21.14
N PRO A 166 -14.87 7.33 20.82
CA PRO A 166 -14.71 8.65 21.43
C PRO A 166 -15.03 8.57 22.92
N GLU A 167 -14.15 9.13 23.76
CA GLU A 167 -14.40 9.32 25.21
C GLU A 167 -15.64 10.19 25.48
#